data_AF-A0A3N0DCX9-F1
#
_entry.id   AF-A0A3N0DCX9-F1
#
_cell.length_a   1.000
_cell.length_b   1.000
_cell.length_c   1.000
_cell.angle_alpha   90.00
_cell.angle_beta   90.00
_cell.angle_gamma   90.00
#
_symmetry.space_group_name_H-M   'P 1'
#
loop_
_entity.id
_entity.type
_entity.pdbx_description
1 polymer ?
#
loop_
_entity_poly.entity_id
_entity_poly.type
_entity_poly.pdbx_seq_one_letter_code
_entity_poly.pdbx_strand_id
1 'polypeptide(L)'
;MTAPNLVPVPIPDGVAALIGSCMPLGVLQAEIDAECAAREAMRFRAPFCSEDRADREHALAVLARANKVLAAYNPGLVVRPGRPR
;
A
#
# COMPACT_ATOMS: atom_id res chain seq x y z
N MET A 1 -13.61 -19.00 -4.40
CA MET A 1 -14.83 -18.30 -4.87
C MET A 1 -14.42 -17.48 -6.07
N THR A 2 -14.80 -17.91 -7.27
CA THR A 2 -14.54 -17.17 -8.52
C THR A 2 -15.43 -15.93 -8.53
N ALA A 3 -14.84 -14.74 -8.57
CA ALA A 3 -15.60 -13.50 -8.63
C ALA A 3 -16.46 -13.49 -9.92
N PRO A 4 -17.71 -13.02 -9.88
CA PRO A 4 -18.56 -12.96 -11.06
C PRO A 4 -17.91 -12.09 -12.14
N ASN A 5 -18.07 -12.50 -13.39
CA ASN A 5 -17.55 -11.79 -14.57
C ASN A 5 -18.40 -10.53 -14.78
N LEU A 6 -18.14 -9.48 -14.01
CA LEU A 6 -18.88 -8.23 -14.05
C LEU A 6 -18.44 -7.43 -15.29
N VAL A 7 -19.38 -7.15 -16.19
CA VAL A 7 -19.17 -6.20 -17.28
C VAL A 7 -18.99 -4.82 -16.65
N PRO A 8 -17.84 -4.14 -16.86
CA PRO A 8 -17.62 -2.82 -16.26
C PRO A 8 -18.63 -1.82 -16.82
N VAL A 9 -19.52 -1.33 -15.96
CA VAL A 9 -20.41 -0.21 -16.30
C VAL A 9 -19.73 1.09 -15.90
N PRO A 10 -19.82 2.15 -16.73
CA PRO A 10 -19.26 3.46 -16.37
C PRO A 10 -19.91 3.98 -15.09
N ILE A 11 -19.07 4.34 -14.11
CA ILE A 11 -19.48 4.94 -12.85
C ILE A 11 -19.70 6.44 -13.12
N PRO A 12 -20.83 7.04 -12.71
CA PRO A 12 -21.03 8.48 -12.82
C PRO A 12 -19.95 9.27 -12.06
N ASP A 13 -19.47 10.38 -12.63
CA ASP A 13 -18.36 11.16 -12.06
C ASP A 13 -18.60 11.60 -10.61
N GLY A 14 -19.84 11.99 -10.28
CA GLY A 14 -20.21 12.35 -8.90
C GLY A 14 -20.05 11.19 -7.91
N VAL A 15 -20.32 9.96 -8.34
CA VAL A 15 -20.13 8.75 -7.51
C VAL A 15 -18.64 8.43 -7.39
N ALA A 16 -17.86 8.58 -8.47
CA ALA A 16 -16.42 8.40 -8.43
C ALA A 16 -15.75 9.39 -7.44
N ALA A 17 -16.16 10.66 -7.47
CA ALA A 17 -15.70 11.68 -6.53
C ALA A 17 -16.10 11.33 -5.08
N LEU A 18 -17.34 10.87 -4.87
CA LEU A 18 -17.82 10.48 -3.55
C LEU A 18 -17.03 9.29 -2.97
N ILE A 19 -16.78 8.26 -3.78
CA ILE A 19 -15.91 7.13 -3.42
C ILE A 19 -14.51 7.63 -3.02
N GLY A 20 -13.94 8.54 -3.80
CA GLY A 20 -12.64 9.15 -3.49
C GLY A 20 -12.62 9.94 -2.17
N SER A 21 -13.75 10.53 -1.78
CA SER A 21 -13.87 11.30 -0.53
C SER A 21 -14.09 10.45 0.73
N CYS A 22 -14.46 9.17 0.60
CA CYS A 22 -14.72 8.29 1.72
C CYS A 22 -13.46 7.91 2.50
N MET A 23 -12.26 8.09 1.93
CA MET A 23 -10.99 7.84 2.59
C MET A 23 -10.31 9.17 2.97
N PRO A 24 -9.91 9.36 4.24
CA PRO A 24 -9.14 10.54 4.62
C PRO A 24 -7.83 10.62 3.83
N LEU A 25 -7.45 11.80 3.36
CA LEU A 25 -6.25 11.99 2.52
C LEU A 25 -4.96 11.45 3.17
N GLY A 26 -4.81 11.57 4.48
CA GLY A 26 -3.66 11.03 5.21
C GLY A 26 -3.60 9.49 5.22
N VAL A 27 -4.76 8.83 5.16
CA VAL A 27 -4.85 7.36 5.05
C VAL A 27 -4.53 6.94 3.62
N LEU A 28 -5.05 7.66 2.62
CA LEU A 28 -4.74 7.42 1.21
C LEU A 28 -3.22 7.55 0.95
N GLN A 29 -2.59 8.60 1.47
CA GLN A 29 -1.15 8.77 1.36
C GLN A 29 -0.39 7.63 2.05
N ALA A 30 -0.82 7.23 3.25
CA ALA A 30 -0.21 6.10 3.95
C ALA A 30 -0.35 4.78 3.18
N GLU A 31 -1.43 4.57 2.44
CA GLU A 31 -1.58 3.39 1.58
C GLU A 31 -0.58 3.40 0.43
N ILE A 32 -0.45 4.54 -0.26
CA ILE A 32 0.52 4.72 -1.35
C ILE A 32 1.95 4.50 -0.82
N ASP A 33 2.29 5.10 0.32
CA ASP A 33 3.61 4.98 0.95
C ASP A 33 3.90 3.54 1.37
N ALA A 34 2.93 2.85 1.98
CA ALA A 34 3.07 1.46 2.40
C ALA A 34 3.29 0.53 1.19
N GLU A 35 2.53 0.70 0.11
CA GLU A 35 2.72 -0.12 -1.09
C GLU A 35 4.06 0.15 -1.78
N CYS A 36 4.44 1.42 -1.95
CA CYS A 36 5.72 1.79 -2.53
C CYS A 36 6.89 1.26 -1.70
N ALA A 37 6.85 1.44 -0.38
CA ALA A 37 7.88 0.97 0.53
C ALA A 37 7.98 -0.55 0.58
N ALA A 38 6.84 -1.27 0.54
CA ALA A 38 6.83 -2.73 0.49
C ALA A 38 7.44 -3.25 -0.82
N ARG A 39 7.16 -2.60 -1.96
CA ARG A 39 7.80 -2.92 -3.25
C ARG A 39 9.30 -2.68 -3.20
N GLU A 40 9.74 -1.53 -2.70
CA GLU A 40 11.16 -1.18 -2.64
C GLU A 40 11.93 -2.11 -1.70
N ALA A 41 11.39 -2.43 -0.52
CA ALA A 41 12.01 -3.37 0.41
C ALA A 41 12.17 -4.78 -0.18
N MET A 42 11.30 -5.17 -1.12
CA MET A 42 11.34 -6.47 -1.82
C MET A 42 12.18 -6.44 -3.11
N ARG A 43 12.58 -5.24 -3.58
CA ARG A 43 13.43 -5.07 -4.77
C ARG A 43 14.83 -5.60 -4.53
N PHE A 44 15.37 -5.38 -3.34
CA PHE A 44 16.70 -5.84 -2.97
C PHE A 44 16.72 -7.37 -2.89
N ARG A 45 17.60 -8.00 -3.68
CA ARG A 45 17.88 -9.45 -3.65
C ARG A 45 19.31 -9.70 -3.19
N ALA A 46 19.49 -10.77 -2.42
CA ALA A 46 20.81 -11.17 -1.94
C ALA A 46 21.73 -11.59 -3.11
N PRO A 47 23.06 -11.38 -2.99
CA PRO A 47 23.78 -10.79 -1.84
C PRO A 47 23.71 -9.26 -1.81
N PHE A 48 23.59 -8.67 -0.61
CA PHE A 48 23.48 -7.22 -0.41
C PHE A 48 24.85 -6.56 -0.19
N CYS A 49 25.10 -5.44 -0.86
CA CYS A 49 26.14 -4.50 -0.43
C CYS A 49 25.68 -3.69 0.80
N SER A 50 26.56 -2.86 1.38
CA SER A 50 26.21 -2.02 2.54
C SER A 50 25.12 -0.99 2.21
N GLU A 51 25.12 -0.46 0.99
CA GLU A 51 24.12 0.51 0.52
C GLU A 51 22.75 -0.16 0.36
N ASP A 52 22.70 -1.33 -0.27
CA ASP A 52 21.47 -2.14 -0.40
C ASP A 52 20.82 -2.43 0.97
N ARG A 53 21.65 -2.66 2.01
CA ARG A 53 21.13 -2.89 3.38
C ARG A 53 20.52 -1.62 3.95
N ALA A 54 21.20 -0.48 3.83
CA ALA A 54 20.72 0.80 4.33
C ALA A 54 19.41 1.22 3.63
N ASP A 55 19.34 1.07 2.32
CA ASP A 55 18.16 1.42 1.54
C ASP A 55 16.97 0.50 1.86
N ARG A 56 17.24 -0.81 2.02
CA ARG A 56 16.21 -1.76 2.45
C ARG A 56 15.69 -1.45 3.85
N GLU A 57 16.56 -1.13 4.80
CA GLU A 57 16.18 -0.74 6.16
C GLU A 57 15.37 0.55 6.17
N HIS A 58 15.75 1.53 5.33
CA HIS A 58 14.99 2.76 5.15
C HIS A 58 13.58 2.47 4.63
N ALA A 59 13.45 1.64 3.59
CA ALA A 59 12.16 1.23 3.04
C ALA A 59 11.28 0.52 4.10
N LEU A 60 11.86 -0.38 4.91
CA LEU A 60 11.14 -1.03 6.01
C LEU A 60 10.68 -0.03 7.08
N ALA A 61 11.47 1.00 7.37
CA ALA A 61 11.09 2.05 8.31
C ALA A 61 9.94 2.92 7.79
N VAL A 62 9.94 3.26 6.50
CA VAL A 62 8.81 3.96 5.84
C VAL A 62 7.55 3.10 5.91
N LEU A 63 7.65 1.82 5.57
CA LEU A 63 6.55 0.87 5.63
C LEU A 63 5.95 0.78 7.04
N ALA A 64 6.79 0.70 8.08
CA ALA A 64 6.34 0.64 9.46
C ALA A 64 5.58 1.90 9.89
N ARG A 65 6.06 3.09 9.49
CA ARG A 65 5.37 4.37 9.78
C ARG A 65 4.02 4.45 9.09
N ALA A 66 3.96 4.10 7.80
CA ALA A 66 2.73 4.11 7.02
C ALA A 66 1.70 3.11 7.59
N ASN A 67 2.14 1.89 7.91
CA ASN A 67 1.30 0.87 8.53
C ASN A 67 0.73 1.29 9.89
N LYS A 68 1.40 2.18 10.65
CA LYS A 68 0.85 2.71 11.90
C LYS A 68 -0.40 3.56 11.65
N VAL A 69 -0.38 4.40 10.60
CA VAL A 69 -1.53 5.20 10.18
C VAL A 69 -2.65 4.29 9.67
N LEU A 70 -2.31 3.33 8.82
CA LEU A 70 -3.28 2.36 8.28
C LEU A 70 -3.92 1.53 9.39
N ALA A 71 -3.14 1.02 10.34
CA ALA A 71 -3.65 0.22 11.46
C ALA A 71 -4.59 1.02 12.38
N ALA A 72 -4.30 2.30 12.59
CA ALA A 72 -5.15 3.19 13.37
C ALA A 72 -6.51 3.45 12.68
N TYR A 73 -6.53 3.49 11.35
CA TYR A 73 -7.77 3.64 10.57
C TYR A 73 -8.53 2.34 10.42
N ASN A 74 -7.87 1.29 9.92
CA ASN A 74 -8.41 -0.05 9.78
C ASN A 74 -7.26 -1.09 9.75
N PRO A 75 -7.16 -1.98 10.75
CA PRO A 75 -6.12 -3.02 10.80
C PRO A 75 -6.06 -3.93 9.57
N GLY A 76 -7.16 -4.08 8.83
CA GLY A 76 -7.21 -4.85 7.59
C GLY A 76 -6.45 -4.23 6.41
N LEU A 77 -6.06 -2.96 6.49
CA LEU A 77 -5.33 -2.25 5.43
C LEU A 77 -3.80 -2.40 5.54
N VAL A 78 -3.29 -2.93 6.65
CA VAL A 78 -1.86 -3.09 6.90
C VAL A 78 -1.19 -3.91 5.80
N VAL A 79 -0.14 -3.36 5.19
CA VAL A 79 0.60 -3.98 4.10
C VAL A 79 1.73 -4.84 4.66
N ARG A 80 1.83 -6.08 4.18
CA ARG A 80 2.95 -6.98 4.50
C ARG A 80 3.86 -7.14 3.28
N PRO A 81 5.18 -6.93 3.43
CA PRO A 81 6.10 -7.14 2.31
C PRO A 81 6.10 -8.63 1.93
N GLY A 82 6.00 -8.91 0.63
CA GLY A 82 6.04 -10.27 0.09
C GLY A 82 4.72 -11.05 0.10
N ARG A 83 3.61 -10.46 0.57
CA ARG A 83 2.28 -11.06 0.40
C ARG A 83 1.57 -10.44 -0.81
N PRO A 84 1.18 -11.22 -1.84
CA PRO A 84 0.25 -10.70 -2.83
C PRO A 84 -1.09 -10.39 -2.14
N ARG A 85 -1.66 -9.21 -2.41
CA ARG A 85 -3.03 -8.85 -2.02
C ARG A 85 -4.02 -9.68 -2.82
#